data_AF-A0A7S0GMW5-F1
#
_entry.id   AF-A0A7S0GMW5-F1
#
_cell.length_a   1.000
_cell.length_b   1.000
_cell.length_c   1.000
_cell.angle_alpha   90.00
_cell.angle_beta   90.00
_cell.angle_gamma   90.00
#
_symmetry.space_group_name_H-M   'P 1'
#
loop_
_entity.id
_entity.type
_entity.pdbx_description
1 polymer ?
#
loop_
_entity_poly.entity_id
_entity_poly.type
_entity_poly.pdbx_seq_one_letter_code
_entity_poly.pdbx_strand_id
1 'polypeptide(L)'
;GVDRVIWCASGFVDVKGVDGGEDTKEALDVVGMKYLLPTLSSALKPLNDSTAPPPAFIMLSSAGVTRPGWDAAKQEKFVGCADIPIVRMNPGGILDRKVVAESMLRDNAIGNFPYCVVRPTGLKFEDKEWPRGRTLFSQGDVAVGRMNANDLASNLVDLLNEPSATGKTFECVTLAGYPPPKSIASVLEKLETDATIDNDSDGVYASFQLMQQLLPGEEQDATRLEMGKTYEQVDRGEVDRARGAAPTEREQELAGSVVYDGDAKKGFRNRLKRIFSKS
;
A
#
# COMPACT_ATOMS: atom_id res chain seq x y z
N GLY A 1 5.90 28.26 -7.40
CA GLY A 1 6.75 27.08 -7.13
C GLY A 1 5.91 26.04 -6.42
N VAL A 2 6.34 24.78 -6.44
CA VAL A 2 5.73 23.69 -5.66
C VAL A 2 6.52 23.57 -4.36
N ASP A 3 5.82 23.58 -3.23
CA ASP A 3 6.40 23.52 -1.87
C ASP A 3 6.09 22.20 -1.14
N ARG A 4 5.08 21.46 -1.61
CA ARG A 4 4.60 20.19 -1.06
C ARG A 4 4.08 19.28 -2.16
N VAL A 5 4.29 17.96 -2.02
CA VAL A 5 3.86 16.94 -2.98
C VAL A 5 3.20 15.77 -2.27
N ILE A 6 2.04 15.33 -2.77
CA ILE A 6 1.45 14.03 -2.44
C ILE A 6 1.50 13.17 -3.71
N TRP A 7 2.25 12.07 -3.67
CA TRP A 7 2.37 11.12 -4.77
C TRP A 7 1.38 9.98 -4.59
N CYS A 8 0.32 9.96 -5.41
CA CYS A 8 -0.69 8.88 -5.44
C CYS A 8 -0.70 8.09 -6.76
N ALA A 9 0.21 8.40 -7.68
CA ALA A 9 0.25 7.75 -8.99
C ALA A 9 0.82 6.34 -8.87
N SER A 10 0.16 5.38 -9.50
CA SER A 10 0.61 3.99 -9.57
C SER A 10 0.13 3.32 -10.85
N GLY A 11 0.70 2.17 -11.16
CA GLY A 11 0.47 1.44 -12.41
C GLY A 11 1.76 1.20 -13.17
N PHE A 12 1.63 0.85 -14.45
CA PHE A 12 2.75 0.54 -15.33
C PHE A 12 2.76 1.48 -16.53
N VAL A 13 3.95 1.89 -16.95
CA VAL A 13 4.18 2.69 -18.17
C VAL A 13 5.12 1.94 -19.09
N ASP A 14 4.89 2.11 -20.40
CA ASP A 14 5.79 1.57 -21.42
C ASP A 14 7.01 2.49 -21.52
N VAL A 15 8.19 1.91 -21.30
CA VAL A 15 9.49 2.57 -21.45
C VAL A 15 10.14 2.02 -22.69
N LYS A 16 10.40 2.92 -23.65
CA LYS A 16 10.97 2.53 -24.94
C LYS A 16 12.37 1.96 -24.76
N GLY A 17 12.63 0.82 -25.40
CA GLY A 17 13.98 0.29 -25.49
C GLY A 17 14.90 1.28 -26.22
N VAL A 18 16.08 1.50 -25.67
CA VAL A 18 17.13 2.30 -26.35
C VAL A 18 17.73 1.42 -27.46
N ASP A 19 18.03 2.01 -28.62
CA ASP A 19 18.71 1.36 -29.75
C ASP A 19 18.05 0.08 -30.30
N GLY A 20 16.72 0.08 -30.40
CA GLY A 20 15.97 -1.05 -30.98
C GLY A 20 15.73 -2.22 -30.01
N GLY A 21 15.98 -2.02 -28.72
CA GLY A 21 15.52 -2.93 -27.67
C GLY A 21 14.00 -2.97 -27.56
N GLU A 22 13.46 -4.06 -27.00
CA GLU A 22 12.03 -4.20 -26.75
C GLU A 22 11.55 -3.17 -25.71
N ASP A 23 10.33 -2.67 -25.91
CA ASP A 23 9.65 -1.83 -24.93
C ASP A 23 9.44 -2.63 -23.63
N THR A 24 9.82 -2.06 -22.50
CA THR A 24 9.66 -2.69 -21.18
C THR A 24 8.59 -1.97 -20.39
N LYS A 25 7.87 -2.71 -19.55
CA LYS A 25 6.93 -2.12 -18.60
C LYS A 25 7.64 -1.79 -17.29
N GLU A 26 7.76 -0.51 -16.97
CA GLU A 26 8.25 -0.04 -15.67
C GLU A 26 7.09 0.40 -14.78
N ALA A 27 7.27 0.30 -13.45
CA ALA A 27 6.27 0.85 -12.53
C ALA A 27 6.33 2.38 -12.55
N LEU A 28 5.16 3.00 -12.63
CA LEU A 28 5.01 4.44 -12.60
C LEU A 28 5.58 5.04 -11.30
N ASP A 29 5.47 4.34 -10.18
CA ASP A 29 6.09 4.75 -8.91
C ASP A 29 7.62 4.92 -9.05
N VAL A 30 8.31 3.95 -9.66
CA VAL A 30 9.78 3.96 -9.84
C VAL A 30 10.20 5.05 -10.83
N VAL A 31 9.52 5.10 -11.99
CA VAL A 31 9.75 6.12 -13.01
C VAL A 31 9.52 7.51 -12.42
N GLY A 32 8.43 7.69 -11.70
CA GLY A 32 8.08 8.91 -10.99
C GLY A 32 9.19 9.38 -10.07
N MET A 33 9.65 8.53 -9.16
CA MET A 33 10.73 8.90 -8.24
C MET A 33 12.04 9.23 -8.99
N LYS A 34 12.39 8.46 -10.03
CA LYS A 34 13.61 8.69 -10.82
C LYS A 34 13.69 10.09 -11.43
N TYR A 35 12.58 10.61 -11.94
CA TYR A 35 12.55 11.89 -12.65
C TYR A 35 12.10 13.06 -11.77
N LEU A 36 11.20 12.81 -10.82
CA LEU A 36 10.61 13.86 -10.00
C LEU A 36 11.54 14.30 -8.87
N LEU A 37 12.17 13.36 -8.15
CA LEU A 37 12.95 13.70 -6.96
C LEU A 37 14.15 14.63 -7.27
N PRO A 38 14.94 14.42 -8.33
CA PRO A 38 16.02 15.35 -8.68
C PRO A 38 15.50 16.76 -9.00
N THR A 39 14.35 16.86 -9.67
CA THR A 39 13.73 18.15 -10.01
C THR A 39 13.21 18.89 -8.77
N LEU A 40 12.67 18.14 -7.80
CA LEU A 40 12.15 18.70 -6.57
C LEU A 40 13.25 19.06 -5.56
N SER A 41 14.41 18.42 -5.61
CA SER A 41 15.53 18.68 -4.70
C SER A 41 15.97 20.15 -4.65
N SER A 42 15.80 20.88 -5.76
CA SER A 42 16.10 22.32 -5.85
C SER A 42 14.98 23.23 -5.35
N ALA A 43 13.75 22.71 -5.25
CA ALA A 43 12.55 23.46 -4.86
C ALA A 43 12.13 23.21 -3.40
N LEU A 44 12.38 22.00 -2.89
CA LEU A 44 12.05 21.60 -1.53
C LEU A 44 13.22 21.89 -0.59
N LYS A 45 12.92 22.46 0.58
CA LYS A 45 13.95 22.71 1.60
C LYS A 45 14.44 21.36 2.17
N PRO A 46 15.74 21.18 2.35
CA PRO A 46 16.27 19.96 2.94
C PRO A 46 15.88 19.84 4.41
N LEU A 47 15.98 18.61 4.94
CA LEU A 47 15.87 18.38 6.38
C LEU A 47 16.95 19.23 7.10
N ASN A 48 16.57 19.95 8.16
CA ASN A 48 17.51 20.64 9.03
C ASN A 48 17.46 20.05 10.46
N ASP A 49 18.60 20.03 11.14
CA ASP A 49 18.78 19.26 12.38
C ASP A 49 18.08 19.82 13.62
N SER A 50 17.56 21.05 13.60
CA SER A 50 17.06 21.71 14.81
C SER A 50 15.58 21.45 15.12
N THR A 51 14.76 21.12 14.12
CA THR A 51 13.34 20.73 14.25
C THR A 51 12.92 20.05 12.94
N ALA A 52 12.41 18.81 12.99
CA ALA A 52 11.92 18.15 11.77
C ALA A 52 10.73 18.96 11.21
N PRO A 53 10.84 19.60 10.03
CA PRO A 53 9.70 20.28 9.42
C PRO A 53 8.65 19.24 8.99
N PRO A 54 7.38 19.63 8.75
CA PRO A 54 6.40 18.72 8.15
C PRO A 54 6.89 18.11 6.83
N PRO A 55 6.41 16.89 6.47
CA PRO A 55 6.75 16.25 5.21
C PRO A 55 6.51 17.19 4.02
N ALA A 56 7.54 17.35 3.21
CA ALA A 56 7.47 18.03 1.93
C ALA A 56 7.04 17.09 0.80
N PHE A 57 7.25 15.79 0.99
CA PHE A 57 6.88 14.75 0.05
C PHE A 57 6.18 13.60 0.77
N ILE A 58 4.91 13.35 0.45
CA ILE A 58 4.16 12.20 0.96
C ILE A 58 4.02 11.19 -0.17
N MET A 59 4.55 9.98 0.02
CA MET A 59 4.38 8.88 -0.92
C MET A 59 3.26 7.95 -0.45
N LEU A 60 2.23 7.78 -1.28
CA LEU A 60 1.22 6.77 -1.08
C LEU A 60 1.70 5.44 -1.68
N SER A 61 2.13 4.54 -0.81
CA SER A 61 2.57 3.19 -1.15
C SER A 61 1.44 2.18 -0.89
N SER A 62 1.76 0.97 -0.40
CA SER A 62 0.81 -0.08 -0.04
C SER A 62 1.30 -0.83 1.19
N ALA A 63 0.39 -1.26 2.05
CA ALA A 63 0.74 -2.24 3.08
C ALA A 63 1.15 -3.56 2.40
N GLY A 64 2.16 -4.21 2.97
CA GLY A 64 2.66 -5.50 2.52
C GLY A 64 3.73 -5.46 1.43
N VAL A 65 4.26 -4.28 1.09
CA VAL A 65 5.29 -4.14 0.04
C VAL A 65 6.61 -4.82 0.36
N THR A 66 6.91 -5.09 1.64
CA THR A 66 8.15 -5.79 2.05
C THR A 66 7.96 -7.29 2.21
N ARG A 67 6.72 -7.76 2.36
CA ARG A 67 6.37 -9.15 2.66
C ARG A 67 6.83 -10.17 1.62
N PRO A 68 6.78 -9.87 0.30
CA PRO A 68 7.32 -10.79 -0.71
C PRO A 68 8.81 -11.09 -0.53
N GLY A 69 9.57 -10.15 0.04
CA GLY A 69 11.00 -10.28 0.30
C GLY A 69 11.36 -10.84 1.68
N TRP A 70 10.37 -11.17 2.53
CA TRP A 70 10.64 -11.78 3.84
C TRP A 70 11.18 -13.21 3.68
N ASP A 71 12.10 -13.60 4.56
CA ASP A 71 12.54 -14.99 4.63
C ASP A 71 11.45 -15.93 5.16
N ALA A 72 11.67 -17.23 5.01
CA ALA A 72 10.69 -18.25 5.41
C ALA A 72 10.36 -18.22 6.91
N ALA A 73 11.32 -17.88 7.77
CA ALA A 73 11.11 -17.83 9.21
C ALA A 73 10.20 -16.65 9.60
N LYS A 74 10.43 -15.49 9.00
CA LYS A 74 9.60 -14.30 9.17
C LYS A 74 8.21 -14.50 8.58
N GLN A 75 8.09 -15.11 7.40
CA GLN A 75 6.80 -15.46 6.81
C GLN A 75 5.98 -16.39 7.71
N GLU A 76 6.60 -17.41 8.32
CA GLU A 76 5.90 -18.30 9.26
C GLU A 76 5.50 -17.58 10.56
N LYS A 77 6.40 -16.74 11.12
CA LYS A 77 6.12 -15.93 12.31
C LYS A 77 4.91 -15.00 12.11
N PHE A 78 4.74 -14.47 10.90
CA PHE A 78 3.74 -13.47 10.54
C PHE A 78 2.74 -13.99 9.48
N VAL A 79 2.39 -15.27 9.56
CA VAL A 79 1.60 -15.94 8.53
C VAL A 79 0.28 -15.25 8.18
N GLY A 80 -0.41 -14.68 9.17
CA GLY A 80 -1.68 -13.97 8.99
C GLY A 80 -1.58 -12.68 8.17
N CYS A 81 -0.37 -12.17 7.91
CA CYS A 81 -0.17 -11.06 6.97
C CYS A 81 0.68 -11.43 5.74
N ALA A 82 1.48 -12.49 5.84
CA ALA A 82 2.29 -13.00 4.73
C ALA A 82 1.49 -13.82 3.70
N ASP A 83 0.46 -14.58 4.12
CA ASP A 83 -0.31 -15.47 3.22
C ASP A 83 -1.55 -14.78 2.58
N ILE A 84 -1.61 -13.44 2.57
CA ILE A 84 -2.74 -12.72 1.96
C ILE A 84 -2.63 -12.72 0.42
N PRO A 85 -3.76 -12.64 -0.32
CA PRO A 85 -3.77 -12.80 -1.78
C PRO A 85 -2.82 -11.86 -2.52
N ILE A 86 -2.76 -10.58 -2.15
CA ILE A 86 -1.92 -9.60 -2.85
C ILE A 86 -0.41 -9.88 -2.69
N VAL A 87 0.00 -10.43 -1.54
CA VAL A 87 1.41 -10.78 -1.26
C VAL A 87 1.80 -12.05 -2.01
N ARG A 88 0.93 -13.07 -1.99
CA ARG A 88 1.13 -14.32 -2.75
C ARG A 88 1.23 -14.09 -4.24
N MET A 89 0.30 -13.29 -4.77
CA MET A 89 0.13 -13.11 -6.21
C MET A 89 1.11 -12.08 -6.79
N ASN A 90 1.37 -11.01 -6.03
CA ASN A 90 2.19 -9.87 -6.39
C ASN A 90 2.13 -9.55 -7.91
N PRO A 91 0.93 -9.24 -8.45
CA PRO A 91 0.71 -9.15 -9.89
C PRO A 91 1.66 -8.14 -10.52
N GLY A 92 2.47 -8.61 -11.48
CA GLY A 92 3.45 -7.78 -12.18
C GLY A 92 4.61 -7.29 -11.29
N GLY A 93 4.82 -7.90 -10.13
CA GLY A 93 5.82 -7.48 -9.15
C GLY A 93 5.53 -6.10 -8.55
N ILE A 94 4.25 -5.70 -8.49
CA ILE A 94 3.87 -4.33 -8.08
C ILE A 94 4.35 -3.97 -6.67
N LEU A 95 4.35 -4.92 -5.74
CA LEU A 95 4.82 -4.70 -4.37
C LEU A 95 6.33 -4.47 -4.34
N ASP A 96 7.10 -5.29 -5.05
CA ASP A 96 8.56 -5.16 -5.16
C ASP A 96 8.95 -3.81 -5.76
N ARG A 97 8.21 -3.38 -6.79
CA ARG A 97 8.47 -2.09 -7.44
C ARG A 97 8.12 -0.91 -6.54
N LYS A 98 7.06 -1.01 -5.73
CA LYS A 98 6.72 0.03 -4.74
C LYS A 98 7.79 0.15 -3.66
N VAL A 99 8.32 -0.95 -3.13
CA VAL A 99 9.41 -0.87 -2.13
C VAL A 99 10.70 -0.29 -2.72
N VAL A 100 10.98 -0.52 -4.01
CA VAL A 100 12.08 0.16 -4.73
C VAL A 100 11.85 1.67 -4.77
N ALA A 101 10.65 2.12 -5.16
CA ALA A 101 10.33 3.55 -5.19
C ALA A 101 10.40 4.20 -3.80
N GLU A 102 9.96 3.51 -2.74
CA GLU A 102 10.15 4.00 -1.38
C GLU A 102 11.63 4.10 -1.00
N SER A 103 12.46 3.14 -1.41
CA SER A 103 13.91 3.17 -1.14
C SER A 103 14.58 4.36 -1.83
N MET A 104 14.16 4.71 -3.06
CA MET A 104 14.64 5.90 -3.77
C MET A 104 14.29 7.20 -3.04
N LEU A 105 13.12 7.27 -2.39
CA LEU A 105 12.71 8.42 -1.60
C LEU A 105 13.54 8.58 -0.32
N ARG A 106 13.96 7.46 0.29
CA ARG A 106 14.80 7.44 1.50
C ARG A 106 16.28 7.70 1.21
N ASP A 107 16.73 7.42 -0.01
CA ASP A 107 18.11 7.61 -0.40
C ASP A 107 18.46 9.11 -0.46
N ASN A 108 19.26 9.56 0.51
CA ASN A 108 19.70 10.95 0.63
C ASN A 108 20.48 11.46 -0.60
N ALA A 109 21.02 10.57 -1.45
CA ALA A 109 21.66 10.96 -2.71
C ALA A 109 20.65 11.41 -3.78
N ILE A 110 19.38 11.01 -3.65
CA ILE A 110 18.29 11.30 -4.59
C ILE A 110 17.23 12.22 -3.95
N GLY A 111 16.93 12.01 -2.67
CA GLY A 111 15.93 12.75 -1.89
C GLY A 111 16.48 13.19 -0.54
N ASN A 112 17.06 14.39 -0.47
CA ASN A 112 17.37 15.05 0.81
C ASN A 112 16.27 16.08 1.13
N PHE A 113 15.04 15.62 1.33
CA PHE A 113 13.93 16.48 1.74
C PHE A 113 13.00 15.74 2.72
N PRO A 114 12.24 16.48 3.56
CA PRO A 114 11.31 15.88 4.50
C PRO A 114 10.28 15.04 3.78
N TYR A 115 10.15 13.77 4.15
CA TYR A 115 9.20 12.86 3.52
C TYR A 115 8.36 12.10 4.53
N CYS A 116 7.29 11.47 4.06
CA CYS A 116 6.51 10.48 4.79
C CYS A 116 6.02 9.41 3.80
N VAL A 117 6.02 8.13 4.21
CA VAL A 117 5.49 7.03 3.40
C VAL A 117 4.26 6.46 4.08
N VAL A 118 3.13 6.47 3.38
CA VAL A 118 1.85 5.96 3.88
C VAL A 118 1.49 4.69 3.13
N ARG A 119 1.29 3.60 3.88
CA ARG A 119 0.97 2.26 3.36
C ARG A 119 -0.47 1.86 3.72
N PRO A 120 -1.49 2.24 2.93
CA PRO A 120 -2.86 1.81 3.22
C PRO A 120 -3.00 0.30 3.04
N THR A 121 -3.86 -0.29 3.86
CA THR A 121 -4.43 -1.62 3.63
C THR A 121 -5.50 -1.59 2.53
N GLY A 122 -6.25 -2.67 2.32
CA GLY A 122 -7.13 -2.83 1.16
C GLY A 122 -8.12 -1.67 0.98
N LEU A 123 -7.94 -0.86 -0.06
CA LEU A 123 -8.71 0.36 -0.28
C LEU A 123 -10.16 0.07 -0.66
N LYS A 124 -11.06 0.87 -0.09
CA LYS A 124 -12.50 0.84 -0.31
C LYS A 124 -13.00 2.25 -0.61
N PHE A 125 -13.59 2.41 -1.80
CA PHE A 125 -14.02 3.72 -2.32
C PHE A 125 -15.48 4.05 -1.98
N GLU A 126 -16.29 3.02 -1.69
CA GLU A 126 -17.70 3.19 -1.39
C GLU A 126 -17.96 3.04 0.11
N ASP A 127 -18.51 4.09 0.73
CA ASP A 127 -18.78 4.10 2.19
C ASP A 127 -19.75 2.99 2.63
N LYS A 128 -20.59 2.47 1.71
CA LYS A 128 -21.47 1.33 1.99
C LYS A 128 -20.70 0.00 2.12
N GLU A 129 -19.54 -0.14 1.46
CA GLU A 129 -18.70 -1.33 1.56
C GLU A 129 -17.81 -1.29 2.80
N TRP A 130 -17.26 -0.12 3.10
CA TRP A 130 -16.45 0.10 4.29
C TRP A 130 -16.64 1.53 4.78
N PRO A 131 -17.43 1.75 5.86
CA PRO A 131 -17.71 3.08 6.35
C PRO A 131 -16.44 3.81 6.82
N ARG A 132 -16.50 5.14 6.76
CA ARG A 132 -15.52 6.00 7.40
C ARG A 132 -15.44 5.71 8.90
N GLY A 133 -14.27 5.99 9.48
CA GLY A 133 -14.06 5.78 10.90
C GLY A 133 -12.72 6.31 11.40
N ARG A 134 -12.19 5.64 12.41
CA ARG A 134 -10.91 6.00 13.01
C ARG A 134 -9.78 5.37 12.21
N THR A 135 -8.80 6.16 11.79
CA THR A 135 -7.57 5.59 11.25
C THR A 135 -6.69 5.07 12.36
N LEU A 136 -6.22 3.84 12.22
CA LEU A 136 -5.19 3.22 13.04
C LEU A 136 -3.88 3.21 12.24
N PHE A 137 -2.77 3.48 12.92
CA PHE A 137 -1.43 3.44 12.34
C PHE A 137 -0.63 2.26 12.92
N SER A 138 0.18 1.62 12.09
CA SER A 138 1.02 0.48 12.45
C SER A 138 2.40 0.58 11.79
N GLN A 139 3.40 -0.09 12.35
CA GLN A 139 4.75 -0.21 11.80
C GLN A 139 5.20 -1.67 11.76
N GLY A 140 6.16 -1.97 10.87
CA GLY A 140 6.68 -3.32 10.65
C GLY A 140 6.10 -4.03 9.42
N ASP A 141 5.21 -3.38 8.67
CA ASP A 141 4.59 -3.95 7.47
C ASP A 141 3.72 -5.19 7.76
N VAL A 142 3.02 -5.21 8.91
CA VAL A 142 2.24 -6.34 9.43
C VAL A 142 0.72 -6.16 9.42
N ALA A 143 0.24 -4.96 9.08
CA ALA A 143 -1.18 -4.63 9.09
C ALA A 143 -1.94 -5.27 7.92
N VAL A 144 -3.09 -5.84 8.21
CA VAL A 144 -4.03 -6.36 7.23
C VAL A 144 -5.41 -5.84 7.60
N GLY A 145 -6.17 -5.41 6.59
CA GLY A 145 -7.49 -4.83 6.84
C GLY A 145 -8.00 -4.08 5.63
N ARG A 146 -8.90 -3.13 5.91
CA ARG A 146 -9.50 -2.26 4.90
C ARG A 146 -9.29 -0.80 5.28
N MET A 147 -9.10 0.02 4.26
CA MET A 147 -8.94 1.46 4.40
C MET A 147 -10.01 2.15 3.57
N ASN A 148 -10.81 3.01 4.20
CA ASN A 148 -11.73 3.88 3.48
C ASN A 148 -10.91 4.97 2.75
N ALA A 149 -11.17 5.15 1.45
CA ALA A 149 -10.41 6.07 0.62
C ALA A 149 -10.55 7.55 1.04
N ASN A 150 -11.70 7.95 1.59
CA ASN A 150 -11.93 9.31 2.07
C ASN A 150 -11.19 9.59 3.39
N ASP A 151 -11.08 8.59 4.27
CA ASP A 151 -10.25 8.71 5.48
C ASP A 151 -8.78 8.79 5.11
N LEU A 152 -8.32 7.97 4.15
CA LEU A 152 -6.95 8.05 3.64
C LEU A 152 -6.66 9.43 3.04
N ALA A 153 -7.56 9.94 2.19
CA ALA A 153 -7.39 11.26 1.58
C ALA A 153 -7.29 12.37 2.64
N SER A 154 -8.12 12.30 3.68
CA SER A 154 -8.07 13.25 4.81
C SER A 154 -6.71 13.18 5.53
N ASN A 155 -6.24 11.97 5.86
CA ASN A 155 -4.95 11.79 6.50
C ASN A 155 -3.79 12.30 5.64
N LEU A 156 -3.78 12.02 4.34
CA LEU A 156 -2.72 12.48 3.43
C LEU A 156 -2.62 14.01 3.40
N VAL A 157 -3.75 14.71 3.50
CA VAL A 157 -3.77 16.18 3.59
C VAL A 157 -3.29 16.65 4.96
N ASP A 158 -3.75 16.03 6.05
CA ASP A 158 -3.35 16.39 7.42
C ASP A 158 -1.84 16.23 7.63
N LEU A 159 -1.25 15.17 7.07
CA LEU A 159 0.17 14.87 7.14
C LEU A 159 1.06 15.97 6.54
N LEU A 160 0.57 16.77 5.59
CA LEU A 160 1.34 17.90 5.03
C LEU A 160 1.69 18.97 6.09
N ASN A 161 0.93 19.01 7.18
CA ASN A 161 1.08 19.98 8.26
C ASN A 161 1.58 19.35 9.56
N GLU A 162 1.99 18.08 9.54
CA GLU A 162 2.31 17.31 10.74
C GLU A 162 3.81 17.00 10.85
N PRO A 163 4.59 17.77 11.63
CA PRO A 163 6.01 17.52 11.84
C PRO A 163 6.33 16.11 12.33
N SER A 164 5.46 15.53 13.15
CA SER A 164 5.68 14.20 13.73
C SER A 164 5.60 13.07 12.69
N ALA A 165 5.15 13.33 11.46
CA ALA A 165 5.13 12.35 10.38
C ALA A 165 6.46 12.23 9.63
N THR A 166 7.38 13.17 9.82
CA THR A 166 8.58 13.31 8.99
C THR A 166 9.57 12.17 9.21
N GLY A 167 10.05 11.61 8.10
CA GLY A 167 10.99 10.49 8.08
C GLY A 167 10.37 9.19 8.57
N LYS A 168 9.04 9.04 8.49
CA LYS A 168 8.33 7.84 8.96
C LYS A 168 7.60 7.13 7.83
N THR A 169 7.67 5.81 7.89
CA THR A 169 6.83 4.88 7.15
C THR A 169 5.88 4.20 8.10
N PHE A 170 4.60 4.16 7.75
CA PHE A 170 3.58 3.45 8.52
C PHE A 170 2.44 2.95 7.66
N GLU A 171 1.76 1.94 8.17
CA GLU A 171 0.57 1.36 7.59
C GLU A 171 -0.68 2.02 8.16
N CYS A 172 -1.78 2.03 7.39
CA CYS A 172 -3.06 2.54 7.89
C CYS A 172 -4.26 1.64 7.58
N VAL A 173 -5.16 1.58 8.56
CA VAL A 173 -6.42 0.81 8.55
C VAL A 173 -7.55 1.71 9.04
N THR A 174 -8.73 1.62 8.43
CA THR A 174 -9.94 2.29 8.95
C THR A 174 -10.68 1.35 9.89
N LEU A 175 -10.78 1.73 11.16
CA LEU A 175 -11.67 1.12 12.13
C LEU A 175 -13.07 1.76 12.02
N ALA A 176 -13.95 1.11 11.27
CA ALA A 176 -15.32 1.55 11.05
C ALA A 176 -16.12 1.61 12.36
N GLY A 177 -17.04 2.57 12.47
CA GLY A 177 -17.89 2.76 13.66
C GLY A 177 -17.24 3.52 14.81
N TYR A 178 -15.95 3.81 14.74
CA TYR A 178 -15.27 4.69 15.69
C TYR A 178 -15.07 6.08 15.09
N PRO A 179 -15.28 7.17 15.86
CA PRO A 179 -15.07 8.51 15.34
C PRO A 179 -13.57 8.76 15.10
N PRO A 180 -13.23 9.57 14.07
CA PRO A 180 -11.86 9.97 13.79
C PRO A 180 -11.25 10.69 15.01
N PRO A 181 -9.93 10.60 15.21
CA PRO A 181 -9.27 11.29 16.31
C PRO A 181 -9.29 12.80 16.07
N LYS A 182 -9.20 13.60 17.15
CA LYS A 182 -9.09 15.07 17.02
C LYS A 182 -7.78 15.52 16.37
N SER A 183 -6.75 14.69 16.47
CA SER A 183 -5.43 14.89 15.87
C SER A 183 -4.75 13.53 15.72
N ILE A 184 -3.93 13.40 14.67
CA ILE A 184 -3.09 12.22 14.43
C ILE A 184 -1.67 12.38 15.05
N ALA A 185 -1.29 13.59 15.45
CA ALA A 185 0.04 13.94 15.96
C ALA A 185 0.50 13.02 17.10
N SER A 186 -0.36 12.83 18.10
CA SER A 186 -0.01 12.07 19.31
C SER A 186 0.37 10.61 19.02
N VAL A 187 -0.18 10.04 17.95
CA VAL A 187 0.16 8.67 17.54
C VAL A 187 1.45 8.68 16.72
N LEU A 188 1.58 9.62 15.78
CA LEU A 188 2.75 9.74 14.91
C LEU A 188 4.03 10.08 15.69
N GLU A 189 3.95 10.87 16.76
CA GLU A 189 5.06 11.12 17.70
C GLU A 189 5.61 9.85 18.36
N LYS A 190 4.78 8.79 18.47
CA LYS A 190 5.16 7.51 19.07
C LYS A 190 5.69 6.51 18.05
N LEU A 191 5.52 6.78 16.77
CA LEU A 191 6.08 5.95 15.72
C LEU A 191 7.57 6.21 15.59
N GLU A 192 8.31 5.18 15.21
CA GLU A 192 9.74 5.27 14.97
C GLU A 192 10.00 5.90 13.59
N THR A 193 11.19 6.50 13.43
CA THR A 193 11.64 6.96 12.11
C THR A 193 12.20 5.80 11.30
N ASP A 194 12.24 5.95 9.98
CA ASP A 194 12.84 4.95 9.08
C ASP A 194 14.34 4.73 9.38
N ALA A 195 15.02 5.69 10.01
CA ALA A 195 16.41 5.56 10.44
C ALA A 195 16.61 4.70 11.70
N THR A 196 15.56 4.52 12.50
CA THR A 196 15.62 3.86 13.80
C THR A 196 14.78 2.60 13.89
N ILE A 197 13.87 2.38 12.93
CA ILE A 197 12.88 1.32 13.00
C ILE A 197 13.50 -0.09 13.00
N ASP A 198 13.25 -0.85 14.06
CA ASP A 198 13.55 -2.27 14.11
C ASP A 198 12.33 -3.10 13.67
N ASN A 199 12.38 -3.54 12.41
CA ASN A 199 11.32 -4.30 11.75
C ASN A 199 11.18 -5.76 12.25
N ASP A 200 12.00 -6.21 13.19
CA ASP A 200 11.97 -7.57 13.75
C ASP A 200 11.83 -7.60 15.29
N SER A 201 11.61 -6.43 15.90
CA SER A 201 11.41 -6.27 17.34
C SER A 201 10.15 -6.98 17.86
N ASP A 202 10.13 -7.24 19.17
CA ASP A 202 8.92 -7.69 19.88
C ASP A 202 7.75 -6.70 19.73
N GLY A 203 8.06 -5.40 19.54
CA GLY A 203 7.06 -4.37 19.26
C GLY A 203 6.31 -4.60 17.94
N VAL A 204 7.02 -5.04 16.89
CA VAL A 204 6.40 -5.43 15.61
C VAL A 204 5.53 -6.67 15.79
N TYR A 205 5.98 -7.65 16.58
CA TYR A 205 5.16 -8.84 16.86
C TYR A 205 3.89 -8.52 17.66
N ALA A 206 3.98 -7.65 18.66
CA ALA A 206 2.81 -7.17 19.38
C ALA A 206 1.85 -6.40 18.45
N SER A 207 2.39 -5.56 17.56
CA SER A 207 1.61 -4.83 16.56
C SER A 207 0.90 -5.79 15.60
N PHE A 208 1.59 -6.84 15.14
CA PHE A 208 0.99 -7.91 14.33
C PHE A 208 -0.18 -8.57 15.07
N GLN A 209 0.02 -9.03 16.31
CA GLN A 209 -1.03 -9.69 17.10
C GLN A 209 -2.25 -8.79 17.33
N LEU A 210 -2.03 -7.48 17.51
CA LEU A 210 -3.11 -6.51 17.59
C LEU A 210 -3.85 -6.37 16.25
N MET A 211 -3.11 -6.24 15.14
CA MET A 211 -3.71 -6.10 13.81
C MET A 211 -4.50 -7.35 13.39
N GLN A 212 -4.07 -8.55 13.79
CA GLN A 212 -4.82 -9.79 13.51
C GLN A 212 -6.22 -9.77 14.16
N GLN A 213 -6.35 -9.19 15.36
CA GLN A 213 -7.64 -9.02 16.05
C GLN A 213 -8.56 -7.99 15.37
N LEU A 214 -8.05 -7.24 14.40
CA LEU A 214 -8.79 -6.21 13.66
C LEU A 214 -9.11 -6.65 12.22
N LEU A 215 -8.78 -7.89 11.86
CA LEU A 215 -9.18 -8.45 10.58
C LEU A 215 -10.71 -8.39 10.46
N PRO A 216 -11.23 -7.98 9.30
CA PRO A 216 -12.65 -8.09 9.02
C PRO A 216 -13.08 -9.56 9.12
N GLY A 217 -14.36 -9.81 9.42
CA GLY A 217 -14.90 -11.16 9.59
C GLY A 217 -14.70 -11.74 10.99
N GLU A 218 -15.48 -12.77 11.30
CA GLU A 218 -15.55 -13.41 12.62
C GLU A 218 -14.42 -14.43 12.82
N GLU A 219 -14.03 -15.16 11.78
CA GLU A 219 -12.95 -16.15 11.89
C GLU A 219 -11.55 -15.50 11.97
N GLN A 220 -11.43 -14.26 11.49
CA GLN A 220 -10.16 -13.49 11.48
C GLN A 220 -8.98 -14.25 10.85
N ASP A 221 -9.25 -15.06 9.83
CA ASP A 221 -8.25 -15.85 9.13
C ASP A 221 -7.97 -15.30 7.73
N ALA A 222 -6.98 -14.42 7.63
CA ALA A 222 -6.54 -13.86 6.35
C ALA A 222 -5.83 -14.88 5.45
N THR A 223 -5.40 -16.01 5.99
CA THR A 223 -4.75 -17.05 5.19
C THR A 223 -5.78 -17.69 4.26
N ARG A 224 -7.01 -17.91 4.70
CA ARG A 224 -8.07 -18.50 3.85
C ARG A 224 -8.60 -17.57 2.76
N LEU A 225 -8.23 -16.28 2.76
CA LEU A 225 -8.75 -15.32 1.81
C LEU A 225 -8.28 -15.64 0.37
N GLU A 226 -9.17 -15.44 -0.61
CA GLU A 226 -8.85 -15.51 -2.05
C GLU A 226 -8.90 -14.11 -2.68
N MET A 227 -8.14 -13.90 -3.76
CA MET A 227 -8.17 -12.62 -4.48
C MET A 227 -9.58 -12.27 -4.97
N GLY A 228 -10.06 -11.08 -4.60
CA GLY A 228 -11.40 -10.59 -4.95
C GLY A 228 -12.53 -11.14 -4.08
N LYS A 229 -12.23 -11.91 -3.03
CA LYS A 229 -13.18 -12.32 -1.99
C LYS A 229 -13.03 -11.45 -0.74
N THR A 230 -14.03 -11.50 0.14
CA THR A 230 -14.03 -10.80 1.43
C THR A 230 -13.93 -11.78 2.60
N TYR A 231 -13.48 -11.31 3.76
CA TYR A 231 -13.44 -12.13 4.98
C TYR A 231 -14.82 -12.64 5.39
N GLU A 232 -15.85 -11.82 5.25
CA GLU A 232 -17.23 -12.23 5.55
C GLU A 232 -17.72 -13.32 4.58
N GLN A 233 -17.14 -13.42 3.38
CA GLN A 233 -17.39 -14.55 2.48
C GLN A 233 -16.67 -15.82 2.94
N VAL A 234 -15.48 -15.68 3.56
CA VAL A 234 -14.78 -16.79 4.22
C VAL A 234 -15.64 -17.33 5.37
N ASP A 235 -16.13 -16.44 6.25
CA ASP A 235 -16.99 -16.82 7.40
C ASP A 235 -18.28 -17.52 6.95
N ARG A 236 -18.85 -17.13 5.80
CA ARG A 236 -20.04 -17.78 5.22
C ARG A 236 -19.75 -19.10 4.50
N GLY A 237 -18.49 -19.53 4.44
CA GLY A 237 -18.07 -20.74 3.71
C GLY A 237 -18.14 -20.60 2.18
N GLU A 238 -18.17 -19.39 1.64
CA GLU A 238 -18.14 -19.12 0.18
C GLU A 238 -16.70 -19.16 -0.40
N VAL A 239 -15.73 -19.49 0.45
CA VAL A 239 -14.30 -19.59 0.12
C VAL A 239 -13.78 -20.91 0.66
N ASP A 240 -13.32 -21.77 -0.24
CA ASP A 240 -12.87 -23.14 0.06
C ASP A 240 -11.34 -23.27 -0.12
N ARG A 241 -10.61 -22.32 0.49
CA ARG A 241 -9.15 -22.30 0.46
C ARG A 241 -8.58 -22.85 1.76
N ALA A 242 -7.68 -23.82 1.65
CA ALA A 242 -6.80 -24.23 2.74
C ALA A 242 -5.61 -23.26 2.91
N ARG A 243 -5.19 -23.03 4.16
CA ARG A 243 -3.99 -22.23 4.48
C ARG A 243 -2.78 -22.70 3.67
N GLY A 244 -2.01 -21.77 3.10
CA GLY A 244 -0.85 -22.06 2.27
C GLY A 244 -1.14 -22.69 0.89
N ALA A 245 -2.40 -22.81 0.48
CA ALA A 245 -2.74 -23.33 -0.85
C ALA A 245 -2.19 -22.44 -1.98
N ALA A 246 -1.76 -23.07 -3.07
CA ALA A 246 -1.35 -22.36 -4.28
C ALA A 246 -2.52 -21.51 -4.84
N PRO A 247 -2.22 -20.41 -5.56
CA PRO A 247 -3.26 -19.60 -6.18
C PRO A 247 -4.15 -20.39 -7.15
N THR A 248 -5.46 -20.14 -7.10
CA THR A 248 -6.43 -20.73 -8.04
C THR A 248 -6.31 -20.08 -9.43
N GLU A 249 -6.83 -20.76 -10.47
CA GLU A 249 -6.88 -20.20 -11.84
C GLU A 249 -7.57 -18.83 -11.88
N ARG A 250 -8.67 -18.67 -11.13
CA ARG A 250 -9.39 -17.40 -11.00
C ARG A 250 -8.51 -16.28 -10.45
N GLU A 251 -7.70 -16.57 -9.42
CA GLU A 251 -6.80 -15.58 -8.84
C GLU A 251 -5.74 -15.15 -9.88
N GLN A 252 -5.20 -16.11 -10.64
CA GLN A 252 -4.23 -15.85 -11.71
C GLN A 252 -4.82 -14.96 -12.83
N GLU A 253 -6.06 -15.22 -13.25
CA GLU A 253 -6.74 -14.38 -14.24
C GLU A 253 -6.96 -12.95 -13.74
N LEU A 254 -7.42 -12.79 -12.49
CA LEU A 254 -7.64 -11.48 -11.87
C LEU A 254 -6.32 -10.71 -11.75
N ALA A 255 -5.26 -11.35 -11.28
CA ALA A 255 -3.92 -10.78 -11.19
C ALA A 255 -3.40 -10.32 -12.56
N GLY A 256 -3.57 -11.13 -13.61
CA GLY A 256 -3.21 -10.76 -14.98
C GLY A 256 -3.94 -9.49 -15.47
N SER A 257 -5.23 -9.35 -15.16
CA SER A 257 -6.00 -8.18 -15.57
C SER A 257 -5.48 -6.85 -15.00
N VAL A 258 -4.87 -6.86 -13.81
CA VAL A 258 -4.29 -5.68 -13.14
C VAL A 258 -3.02 -5.18 -13.85
N VAL A 259 -2.26 -6.08 -14.47
CA VAL A 259 -0.97 -5.77 -15.13
C VAL A 259 -1.16 -5.27 -16.58
N TYR A 260 -2.20 -5.75 -17.27
CA TYR A 260 -2.38 -5.57 -18.71
C TYR A 260 -3.56 -4.66 -19.10
N ASP A 261 -4.05 -3.79 -18.20
CA ASP A 261 -5.24 -2.94 -18.39
C ASP A 261 -5.13 -1.84 -19.48
N GLY A 262 -4.17 -1.95 -20.40
CA GLY A 262 -4.15 -1.23 -21.68
C GLY A 262 -5.11 -1.82 -22.72
N ASP A 263 -5.28 -3.16 -22.75
CA ASP A 263 -6.10 -3.84 -23.77
C ASP A 263 -7.38 -4.49 -23.22
N ALA A 264 -7.44 -4.80 -21.91
CA ALA A 264 -8.60 -5.44 -21.28
C ALA A 264 -9.88 -4.58 -21.33
N LYS A 265 -9.76 -3.24 -21.27
CA LYS A 265 -10.88 -2.29 -21.40
C LYS A 265 -11.55 -2.33 -22.77
N LYS A 266 -10.85 -2.72 -23.85
CA LYS A 266 -11.44 -2.91 -25.19
C LYS A 266 -12.24 -4.22 -25.25
N GLY A 267 -11.72 -5.29 -24.65
CA GLY A 267 -12.37 -6.60 -24.61
C GLY A 267 -13.69 -6.60 -23.82
N PHE A 268 -13.70 -5.99 -22.63
CA PHE A 268 -14.89 -5.93 -21.78
C PHE A 268 -16.02 -5.07 -22.38
N ARG A 269 -15.68 -3.91 -22.96
CA ARG A 269 -16.66 -3.06 -23.69
C ARG A 269 -17.22 -3.75 -24.94
N ASN A 270 -16.41 -4.52 -25.65
CA ASN A 270 -16.87 -5.28 -26.82
C ASN A 270 -17.75 -6.49 -26.44
N ARG A 271 -17.48 -7.13 -25.29
CA ARG A 271 -18.30 -8.23 -24.77
C ARG A 271 -19.68 -7.75 -24.30
N LEU A 272 -19.75 -6.57 -23.67
CA LEU A 272 -21.01 -5.90 -23.30
C LEU A 272 -21.82 -5.46 -24.54
N LYS A 273 -21.19 -4.85 -25.56
CA LYS A 273 -21.89 -4.47 -26.80
C LYS A 273 -22.49 -5.67 -27.56
N ARG A 274 -21.87 -6.84 -27.44
CA ARG A 274 -22.32 -8.06 -28.11
C ARG A 274 -23.49 -8.75 -27.38
N ILE A 275 -23.64 -8.49 -26.08
CA ILE A 275 -24.77 -8.94 -25.26
C ILE A 275 -25.99 -8.01 -25.47
N PHE A 276 -25.77 -6.70 -25.62
CA PHE A 276 -26.84 -5.71 -25.81
C PHE A 276 -27.22 -5.41 -27.28
N SER A 277 -26.62 -6.09 -28.27
CA SER A 277 -27.03 -5.99 -29.69
C SER A 277 -27.80 -7.22 -30.19
N LYS A 278 -28.18 -8.14 -29.29
CA LYS A 278 -29.00 -9.32 -29.57
C LYS A 278 -30.33 -9.35 -28.78
N SER A 279 -30.80 -8.20 -28.31
CA SER A 279 -32.17 -8.05 -27.80
C SER A 279 -32.90 -6.95 -28.56
#